data_AF-A0A2E2FQI2-F1
#
_entry.id   AF-A0A2E2FQI2-F1
#
_cell.length_a   1.000
_cell.length_b   1.000
_cell.length_c   1.000
_cell.angle_alpha   90.00
_cell.angle_beta   90.00
_cell.angle_gamma   90.00
#
_symmetry.space_group_name_H-M   'P 1'
#
loop_
_entity.id
_entity.type
_entity.pdbx_description
1 polymer ?
#
loop_
_entity_poly.entity_id
_entity_poly.type
_entity_poly.pdbx_seq_one_letter_code
_entity_poly.pdbx_strand_id
1 'polypeptide(L)'
;MLRKNILISYLICAPTGLFTVLFTFMLPAGLSGEGLSTIFIILTYGWAIVGLILSFLLSIWIGCRKAEKRLIKGKKLLNASFHFSFIVNTIIWSVFVIITTVVNLDNTMLFYLILPIIAGFILSVTGTTFTLGLIMAYLYKRNLMNKNLIPA
;
A
#
# COMPACT_ATOMS: atom_id res chain seq x y z
N MET A 1 5.25 -10.94 -19.81
CA MET A 1 6.01 -11.16 -18.55
C MET A 1 5.50 -10.23 -17.45
N LEU A 2 5.75 -8.93 -17.61
CA LEU A 2 5.25 -7.87 -16.74
C LEU A 2 3.72 -7.95 -16.50
N ARG A 3 2.91 -8.18 -17.55
CA ARG A 3 1.44 -8.27 -17.42
C ARG A 3 0.97 -9.37 -16.47
N LYS A 4 1.53 -10.60 -16.56
CA LYS A 4 1.16 -11.72 -15.67
C LYS A 4 1.59 -11.46 -14.23
N ASN A 5 2.82 -10.96 -14.05
CA ASN A 5 3.38 -10.62 -12.74
C ASN A 5 2.56 -9.50 -12.07
N ILE A 6 2.19 -8.46 -12.81
CA ILE A 6 1.32 -7.38 -12.33
C ILE A 6 -0.07 -7.89 -11.96
N LEU A 7 -0.66 -8.77 -12.78
CA LEU A 7 -1.99 -9.31 -12.52
C LEU A 7 -2.03 -10.16 -11.23
N ILE A 8 -0.99 -10.98 -11.00
CA ILE A 8 -0.82 -11.73 -9.75
C ILE A 8 -0.71 -10.78 -8.56
N SER A 9 0.03 -9.67 -8.69
CA SER A 9 0.11 -8.66 -7.63
C SER A 9 -1.24 -8.05 -7.31
N TYR A 10 -2.02 -7.71 -8.33
CA TYR A 10 -3.35 -7.17 -8.11
C TYR A 10 -4.25 -8.20 -7.43
N LEU A 11 -4.17 -9.48 -7.81
CA LEU A 11 -4.96 -10.54 -7.20
C LEU A 11 -4.67 -10.74 -5.70
N ILE A 12 -3.45 -10.45 -5.25
CA ILE A 12 -3.06 -10.61 -3.84
C ILE A 12 -3.23 -9.28 -3.10
N CYS A 13 -2.60 -8.22 -3.59
CA CYS A 13 -2.52 -6.94 -2.90
C CYS A 13 -3.85 -6.18 -2.94
N ALA A 14 -4.61 -6.21 -4.05
CA ALA A 14 -5.85 -5.42 -4.14
C ALA A 14 -6.94 -5.92 -3.17
N PRO A 15 -7.25 -7.23 -3.07
CA PRO A 15 -8.17 -7.73 -2.05
C PRO A 15 -7.67 -7.46 -0.65
N THR A 16 -6.37 -7.67 -0.37
CA THR A 16 -5.80 -7.39 0.96
C THR A 16 -6.00 -5.92 1.33
N GLY A 17 -5.74 -4.99 0.41
CA GLY A 17 -5.95 -3.55 0.61
C GLY A 17 -7.42 -3.19 0.81
N LEU A 18 -8.32 -3.74 -0.01
CA LEU A 18 -9.76 -3.51 0.14
C LEU A 18 -10.28 -4.04 1.48
N PHE A 19 -9.84 -5.24 1.90
CA PHE A 19 -10.18 -5.78 3.21
C PHE A 19 -9.68 -4.88 4.34
N THR A 20 -8.45 -4.35 4.26
CA THR A 20 -7.96 -3.41 5.28
C THR A 20 -8.79 -2.14 5.34
N VAL A 21 -9.22 -1.60 4.19
CA VAL A 21 -10.09 -0.41 4.13
C VAL A 21 -11.43 -0.70 4.79
N LEU A 22 -12.09 -1.80 4.41
CA LEU A 22 -13.36 -2.23 5.01
C LEU A 22 -13.24 -2.44 6.52
N PHE A 23 -12.22 -3.16 6.96
CA PHE A 23 -11.98 -3.43 8.38
C PHE A 23 -11.74 -2.14 9.17
N THR A 24 -11.00 -1.19 8.60
CA THR A 24 -10.76 0.13 9.22
C THR A 24 -12.05 0.90 9.44
N PHE A 25 -13.02 0.82 8.51
CA PHE A 25 -14.34 1.46 8.70
C PHE A 25 -15.21 0.74 9.72
N MET A 26 -15.09 -0.58 9.83
CA MET A 26 -15.88 -1.34 10.81
C MET A 26 -15.35 -1.21 12.23
N LEU A 27 -14.08 -0.84 12.42
CA LEU A 27 -13.47 -0.70 13.75
C LEU A 27 -14.20 0.28 14.67
N PRO A 28 -14.51 1.53 14.26
CA PRO A 28 -15.30 2.45 15.08
C PRO A 28 -16.65 1.85 15.50
N ALA A 29 -17.45 1.34 14.56
CA ALA A 29 -18.74 0.70 14.87
C ALA A 29 -18.60 -0.50 15.82
N GLY A 30 -17.57 -1.33 15.61
CA GLY A 30 -17.33 -2.52 16.44
C GLY A 30 -16.89 -2.18 17.86
N LEU A 31 -16.24 -1.02 18.07
CA LEU A 31 -15.75 -0.59 19.37
C LEU A 31 -16.72 0.35 20.11
N SER A 32 -17.43 1.22 19.40
CA SER A 32 -18.40 2.17 19.99
C SER A 32 -19.82 1.62 20.05
N GLY A 33 -20.15 0.58 19.27
CA GLY A 33 -21.52 0.08 19.10
C GLY A 33 -22.41 0.99 18.23
N GLU A 34 -21.88 2.11 17.74
CA GLU A 34 -22.66 3.13 17.01
C GLU A 34 -22.43 3.00 15.50
N GLY A 35 -23.23 2.18 14.82
CA GLY A 35 -23.18 2.03 13.36
C GLY A 35 -23.49 3.31 12.56
N LEU A 36 -24.20 4.27 13.17
CA LEU A 36 -24.54 5.55 12.54
C LEU A 36 -23.29 6.41 12.29
N SER A 37 -22.32 6.36 13.22
CA SER A 37 -21.05 7.09 13.13
C SER A 37 -20.26 6.68 11.88
N THR A 38 -20.34 5.40 11.50
CA THR A 38 -19.64 4.84 10.35
C THR A 38 -20.19 5.34 9.02
N ILE A 39 -21.52 5.46 8.92
CA ILE A 39 -22.19 6.04 7.74
C ILE A 39 -21.76 7.50 7.58
N PHE A 40 -21.71 8.25 8.68
CA PHE A 40 -21.29 9.65 8.66
C PHE A 40 -19.83 9.82 8.20
N ILE A 41 -18.93 8.94 8.64
CA ILE A 41 -17.54 8.90 8.19
C ILE A 41 -17.46 8.63 6.68
N ILE A 42 -18.22 7.65 6.16
CA ILE A 42 -18.23 7.32 4.73
C ILE A 42 -18.77 8.48 3.89
N LEU A 43 -19.84 9.14 4.34
CA LEU A 43 -20.41 10.29 3.62
C LEU A 43 -19.44 11.48 3.60
N THR A 44 -18.72 11.71 4.69
CA THR A 44 -17.80 12.85 4.83
C THR A 44 -16.48 12.61 4.11
N TYR A 45 -15.94 11.39 4.18
CA TYR A 45 -14.60 11.05 3.67
C TYR A 45 -14.61 10.11 2.45
N GLY A 46 -15.78 9.81 1.87
CA GLY A 46 -15.96 8.91 0.72
C GLY A 46 -15.01 9.20 -0.44
N TRP A 47 -14.89 10.47 -0.84
CA TRP A 47 -14.01 10.89 -1.92
C TRP A 47 -12.52 10.70 -1.61
N ALA A 48 -12.11 10.95 -0.36
CA ALA A 48 -10.75 10.69 0.10
C ALA A 48 -10.40 9.19 0.00
N ILE A 49 -11.36 8.33 0.34
CA ILE A 49 -11.21 6.87 0.29
C ILE A 49 -11.02 6.40 -1.16
N VAL A 50 -11.83 6.91 -2.08
CA VAL A 50 -11.68 6.60 -3.52
C VAL A 50 -10.29 7.01 -4.01
N GLY A 51 -9.82 8.21 -3.64
CA GLY A 51 -8.47 8.68 -3.98
C GLY A 51 -7.37 7.75 -3.45
N LEU A 52 -7.49 7.31 -2.20
CA LEU A 52 -6.57 6.34 -1.58
C LEU A 52 -6.59 4.99 -2.28
N ILE A 53 -7.76 4.44 -2.63
CA ILE A 53 -7.89 3.16 -3.35
C ILE A 53 -7.21 3.26 -4.72
N LEU A 54 -7.47 4.32 -5.48
CA LEU A 54 -6.85 4.54 -6.79
C LEU A 54 -5.33 4.68 -6.67
N SER A 55 -4.85 5.40 -5.65
CA SER A 55 -3.42 5.53 -5.37
C SER A 55 -2.78 4.19 -5.04
N PHE A 56 -3.47 3.34 -4.28
CA PHE A 56 -2.99 2.02 -3.92
C PHE A 56 -2.82 1.13 -5.16
N LEU A 57 -3.82 1.08 -6.05
CA LEU A 57 -3.73 0.32 -7.30
C LEU A 57 -2.55 0.79 -8.16
N LEU A 58 -2.42 2.10 -8.35
CA LEU A 58 -1.31 2.68 -9.10
C LEU A 58 0.04 2.34 -8.46
N SER A 59 0.11 2.39 -7.13
CA SER A 59 1.32 2.10 -6.37
C SER A 59 1.77 0.65 -6.53
N ILE A 60 0.84 -0.31 -6.55
CA ILE A 60 1.12 -1.72 -6.81
C ILE A 60 1.77 -1.88 -8.17
N TRP A 61 1.21 -1.27 -9.22
CA TRP A 61 1.80 -1.33 -10.56
C TRP A 61 3.25 -0.85 -10.53
N ILE A 62 3.48 0.38 -10.05
CA ILE A 62 4.80 1.01 -10.08
C ILE A 62 5.81 0.20 -9.24
N GLY A 63 5.42 -0.17 -8.03
CA GLY A 63 6.24 -0.96 -7.10
C GLY A 63 6.65 -2.30 -7.71
N CYS A 64 5.71 -3.00 -8.34
CA CYS A 64 5.95 -4.29 -8.97
C CYS A 64 6.97 -4.21 -10.11
N ARG A 65 6.82 -3.22 -11.02
CA ARG A 65 7.77 -3.03 -12.13
C ARG A 65 9.18 -2.76 -11.63
N LYS A 66 9.31 -1.99 -10.54
CA LYS A 66 10.60 -1.63 -9.97
C LYS A 66 11.24 -2.81 -9.23
N ALA A 67 10.45 -3.61 -8.52
CA ALA A 67 10.91 -4.84 -7.88
C ALA A 67 11.39 -5.88 -8.90
N GLU A 68 10.63 -6.12 -9.97
CA GLU A 68 11.02 -7.05 -11.04
C GLU A 68 12.35 -6.63 -11.69
N LYS A 69 12.50 -5.34 -12.04
CA LYS A 69 13.76 -4.81 -12.57
C LYS A 69 14.94 -5.00 -11.62
N ARG A 70 14.73 -4.95 -10.30
CA ARG A 70 15.79 -5.17 -9.32
C ARG A 70 16.22 -6.63 -9.24
N LEU A 71 15.26 -7.55 -9.30
CA LEU A 71 15.54 -9.00 -9.31
C LEU A 71 16.31 -9.40 -10.57
N ILE A 72 15.93 -8.85 -11.74
CA ILE A 72 16.66 -9.08 -13.00
C ILE A 72 18.10 -8.55 -12.90
N LYS A 73 18.33 -7.45 -12.18
CA LYS A 73 19.67 -6.90 -11.90
C LYS A 73 20.46 -7.66 -10.83
N GLY A 74 20.01 -8.85 -10.43
CA GLY A 74 20.68 -9.68 -9.43
C GLY A 74 20.62 -9.14 -7.99
N LYS A 75 19.70 -8.21 -7.69
CA LYS A 75 19.55 -7.72 -6.31
C LYS A 75 18.89 -8.79 -5.42
N LYS A 76 19.30 -8.82 -4.15
CA LYS A 76 18.77 -9.74 -3.13
C LYS A 76 17.25 -9.59 -2.99
N LEU A 77 16.58 -10.69 -2.64
CA LEU A 77 15.13 -10.77 -2.45
C LEU A 77 14.61 -9.69 -1.48
N LEU A 78 15.24 -9.56 -0.31
CA LEU A 78 14.86 -8.59 0.71
C LEU A 78 14.98 -7.14 0.20
N ASN A 79 15.97 -6.85 -0.66
CA ASN A 79 16.13 -5.52 -1.26
C ASN A 79 15.00 -5.21 -2.25
N ALA A 80 14.60 -6.20 -3.07
CA ALA A 80 13.46 -6.06 -3.96
C ALA A 80 12.14 -5.88 -3.18
N SER A 81 11.96 -6.64 -2.10
CA SER A 81 10.81 -6.50 -1.18
C SER A 81 10.75 -5.13 -0.52
N PHE A 82 11.86 -4.67 0.05
CA PHE A 82 11.93 -3.36 0.68
C PHE A 82 11.62 -2.25 -0.33
N HIS A 83 12.15 -2.34 -1.55
CA HIS A 83 11.86 -1.32 -2.56
C HIS A 83 10.43 -1.31 -3.05
N PHE A 84 9.80 -2.48 -3.18
CA PHE A 84 8.38 -2.57 -3.43
C PHE A 84 7.60 -1.83 -2.35
N SER A 85 7.86 -2.19 -1.09
CA SER A 85 7.18 -1.67 0.09
C SER A 85 7.38 -0.16 0.23
N PHE A 86 8.62 0.32 0.06
CA PHE A 86 8.93 1.74 0.10
C PHE A 86 8.14 2.51 -0.96
N ILE A 87 8.16 2.08 -2.22
CA ILE A 87 7.43 2.77 -3.30
C ILE A 87 5.92 2.80 -3.03
N VAL A 88 5.35 1.65 -2.65
CA VAL A 88 3.91 1.54 -2.37
C VAL A 88 3.51 2.50 -1.26
N ASN A 89 4.21 2.46 -0.13
CA ASN A 89 3.92 3.31 1.01
C ASN A 89 4.19 4.79 0.72
N THR A 90 5.24 5.15 -0.02
CA THR A 90 5.50 6.55 -0.37
C THR A 90 4.35 7.14 -1.17
N ILE A 91 3.81 6.39 -2.14
CA ILE A 91 2.67 6.86 -2.95
C ILE A 91 1.43 7.02 -2.07
N ILE A 92 1.06 5.99 -1.30
CA ILE A 92 -0.14 6.01 -0.44
C ILE A 92 -0.05 7.17 0.57
N TRP A 93 1.06 7.29 1.29
CA TRP A 93 1.24 8.33 2.29
C TRP A 93 1.34 9.72 1.67
N SER A 94 1.91 9.87 0.46
CA SER A 94 1.88 11.17 -0.23
C SER A 94 0.45 11.60 -0.58
N VAL A 95 -0.38 10.67 -1.04
CA VAL A 95 -1.79 10.97 -1.37
C VAL A 95 -2.58 11.23 -0.10
N PHE A 96 -2.34 10.47 0.97
CA PHE A 96 -2.94 10.71 2.28
C PHE A 96 -2.63 12.12 2.80
N VAL A 97 -1.35 12.53 2.74
CA VAL A 97 -0.93 13.87 3.17
C VAL A 97 -1.60 14.95 2.32
N ILE A 98 -1.60 14.82 0.99
CA ILE A 98 -2.25 15.78 0.09
C ILE A 98 -3.73 15.93 0.42
N ILE A 99 -4.45 14.81 0.54
CA ILE A 99 -5.88 14.82 0.88
C ILE A 99 -6.10 15.47 2.24
N THR A 100 -5.31 15.11 3.25
CA THR A 100 -5.45 15.63 4.61
C THR A 100 -5.21 17.14 4.67
N THR A 101 -4.19 17.63 3.96
CA THR A 101 -3.89 19.06 3.89
C THR A 101 -4.97 19.82 3.15
N VAL A 102 -5.46 19.33 2.00
CA VAL A 102 -6.54 19.99 1.23
C VAL A 102 -7.85 20.03 2.01
N VAL A 103 -8.17 18.98 2.77
CA VAL A 103 -9.42 18.91 3.55
C VAL A 103 -9.34 19.75 4.84
N ASN A 104 -8.15 19.95 5.41
CA ASN A 104 -7.97 20.62 6.71
C ASN A 104 -7.11 21.90 6.63
N LEU A 105 -7.23 22.65 5.52
CA LEU A 105 -6.41 23.84 5.20
C LEU A 105 -6.32 24.89 6.34
N ASP A 106 -7.34 25.00 7.19
CA ASP A 106 -7.43 26.05 8.22
C ASP A 106 -6.97 25.63 9.62
N ASN A 107 -6.48 24.39 9.80
CA ASN A 107 -6.37 23.82 11.14
C ASN A 107 -4.92 23.64 11.62
N THR A 108 -4.60 24.26 12.77
CA THR A 108 -3.33 24.08 13.53
C THR A 108 -3.08 22.60 13.89
N MET A 109 -4.11 21.75 13.78
CA MET A 109 -4.07 20.29 13.94
C MET A 109 -3.09 19.56 13.01
N LEU A 110 -2.69 20.15 11.87
CA LEU A 110 -1.71 19.53 10.96
C LEU A 110 -0.38 19.22 11.65
N PHE A 111 0.05 20.04 12.61
CA PHE A 111 1.29 19.82 13.33
C PHE A 111 1.23 18.55 14.21
N TYR A 112 0.08 18.30 14.84
CA TYR A 112 -0.14 17.10 15.67
C TYR A 112 -0.25 15.82 14.82
N LEU A 113 -0.56 15.93 13.53
CA LEU A 113 -0.66 14.80 12.60
C LEU A 113 0.69 14.34 12.05
N ILE A 114 1.75 15.14 12.14
CA ILE A 114 3.09 14.80 11.60
C ILE A 114 3.66 13.53 12.25
N LEU A 115 3.62 13.44 13.58
CA LEU A 115 4.18 12.31 14.31
C LEU A 115 3.44 10.99 13.98
N PRO A 116 2.08 10.93 14.00
CA PRO A 116 1.32 9.79 13.52
C PRO A 116 1.62 9.40 12.06
N ILE A 117 1.80 10.38 11.16
CA ILE A 117 2.09 10.12 9.74
C ILE A 117 3.47 9.45 9.59
N ILE A 118 4.50 9.97 10.26
CA ILE A 118 5.85 9.40 10.19
C ILE A 118 5.88 8.01 10.82
N ALA A 119 5.29 7.85 12.00
CA ALA A 119 5.22 6.56 12.68
C ALA A 119 4.47 5.53 11.83
N GLY A 120 3.32 5.91 11.28
CA GLY A 120 2.52 5.08 10.38
C GLY A 120 3.29 4.67 9.13
N PHE A 121 4.03 5.59 8.50
CA PHE A 121 4.87 5.29 7.34
C PHE A 121 5.97 4.27 7.66
N ILE A 122 6.68 4.45 8.78
CA ILE A 122 7.76 3.53 9.17
C ILE A 122 7.21 2.14 9.47
N LEU A 123 6.12 2.07 10.27
CA LEU A 123 5.47 0.80 10.60
C LEU A 123 4.92 0.11 9.36
N SER A 124 4.29 0.85 8.44
CA SER A 124 3.71 0.27 7.23
C SER A 124 4.79 -0.19 6.26
N VAL A 125 5.89 0.56 6.05
CA VAL A 125 7.03 0.11 5.23
C VAL A 125 7.64 -1.16 5.80
N THR A 126 7.86 -1.19 7.12
CA THR A 126 8.47 -2.35 7.79
C THR A 126 7.56 -3.56 7.69
N GLY A 127 6.29 -3.44 8.08
CA GLY A 127 5.31 -4.51 8.03
C GLY A 127 5.09 -5.05 6.62
N THR A 128 4.94 -4.17 5.62
CA THR A 128 4.76 -4.59 4.22
C THR A 128 6.01 -5.24 3.64
N THR A 129 7.22 -4.83 4.04
CA THR A 129 8.47 -5.46 3.60
C THR A 129 8.56 -6.93 4.01
N PHE A 130 8.13 -7.27 5.23
CA PHE A 130 8.18 -8.64 5.73
C PHE A 130 6.93 -9.47 5.38
N THR A 131 5.90 -8.86 4.82
CA THR A 131 4.66 -9.54 4.40
C THR A 131 4.50 -9.49 2.88
N LEU A 132 3.68 -8.57 2.36
CA LEU A 132 3.33 -8.46 0.94
C LEU A 132 4.56 -8.30 0.04
N GLY A 133 5.53 -7.48 0.43
CA GLY A 133 6.75 -7.26 -0.33
C GLY A 133 7.56 -8.54 -0.53
N LEU A 134 7.64 -9.38 0.50
CA LEU A 134 8.40 -10.63 0.45
C LEU A 134 7.67 -11.67 -0.43
N ILE A 135 6.35 -11.79 -0.27
CA ILE A 135 5.50 -12.63 -1.13
C ILE A 135 5.67 -12.23 -2.59
N MET A 136 5.58 -10.94 -2.89
CA MET A 136 5.71 -10.44 -4.26
C MET A 136 7.10 -10.67 -4.83
N ALA A 137 8.15 -10.34 -4.08
CA ALA A 137 9.53 -10.57 -4.51
C ALA A 137 9.79 -12.06 -4.76
N TYR A 138 9.26 -12.95 -3.91
CA TYR A 138 9.41 -14.40 -4.05
C TYR A 138 8.71 -14.93 -5.29
N LEU A 139 7.44 -14.56 -5.50
CA LEU A 139 6.67 -14.96 -6.69
C LEU A 139 7.35 -14.51 -7.98
N TYR A 140 7.94 -13.31 -7.98
CA TYR A 140 8.68 -12.79 -9.12
C TYR A 140 9.98 -13.51 -9.35
N LYS A 141 10.77 -13.76 -8.30
CA LYS A 141 12.00 -14.56 -8.41
C LYS A 141 11.67 -15.94 -8.98
N ARG A 142 10.64 -16.61 -8.46
CA ARG A 142 10.19 -17.93 -8.95
C ARG A 142 9.79 -17.90 -10.43
N ASN A 143 9.00 -16.90 -10.85
CA ASN A 143 8.60 -16.76 -12.25
C ASN A 143 9.77 -16.43 -13.18
N LEU A 144 10.80 -15.72 -12.69
CA LEU A 144 12.02 -15.41 -13.42
C LEU A 144 12.90 -16.66 -13.60
N MET A 145 13.07 -17.46 -12.54
CA MET A 145 13.83 -18.72 -12.55
C MET A 145 13.20 -19.75 -13.49
N ASN A 146 11.88 -19.94 -13.41
CA ASN A 146 11.14 -20.87 -14.30
C ASN A 146 11.28 -20.55 -15.80
N LYS A 147 11.81 -19.38 -16.14
CA LYS A 147 12.03 -18.91 -17.51
C LYS A 147 13.50 -18.75 -17.87
N ASN A 148 14.42 -19.22 -17.03
CA ASN A 148 15.87 -19.12 -17.23
C ASN A 148 16.39 -17.69 -17.41
N LEU A 149 15.70 -16.68 -16.85
CA LEU A 149 16.09 -15.26 -16.96
C LEU A 149 17.07 -14.82 -15.87
N ILE A 150 17.12 -15.57 -14.77
CA ILE A 150 18.08 -15.42 -13.68
C ILE A 150 18.50 -16.82 -13.22
N PRO A 151 19.74 -17.00 -12.70
CA PRO A 151 20.15 -18.26 -12.10
C PRO A 151 19.31 -18.57 -10.85
N ALA A 152 19.22 -19.86 -10.51
CA ALA A 152 18.48 -20.37 -9.35
C ALA A 152 18.96 -19.72 -8.03
#